data_AF-X1KB84-F1
#
_entry.id   AF-X1KB84-F1
#
_cell.length_a   1.000
_cell.length_b   1.000
_cell.length_c   1.000
_cell.angle_alpha   90.00
_cell.angle_beta   90.00
_cell.angle_gamma   90.00
#
_symmetry.space_group_name_H-M   'P 1'
#
loop_
_entity.id
_entity.type
_entity.pdbx_description
1 polymer ?
#
loop_
_entity_poly.entity_id
_entity_poly.type
_entity_poly.pdbx_seq_one_letter_code
_entity_poly.pdbx_strand_id
1 'polypeptide(L)' 'DGIEEEVRSARAVWNCENNEGQKVARGIYIYFITTSGGEKKTGKIAFMK' A
#
# COMPACT_ATOMS: atom_id res chain seq x y z
N ASP A 1 -33.58 -12.12 4.44
CA ASP A 1 -32.51 -12.37 5.42
C ASP A 1 -31.25 -11.68 4.93
N GLY A 2 -31.10 -10.40 5.29
CA GLY A 2 -30.03 -9.54 4.79
C GLY A 2 -28.69 -9.98 5.37
N ILE A 3 -27.84 -10.57 4.55
CA ILE A 3 -26.45 -10.81 4.91
C ILE A 3 -25.72 -9.49 4.68
N GLU A 4 -25.38 -8.79 5.75
CA GLU A 4 -24.43 -7.69 5.70
C GLU A 4 -23.06 -8.30 5.35
N GLU A 5 -22.52 -7.96 4.17
CA GLU A 5 -21.13 -8.28 3.84
C GLU A 5 -20.22 -7.53 4.81
N GLU A 6 -19.51 -8.28 5.65
CA GLU A 6 -18.49 -7.74 6.55
C GLU A 6 -17.29 -7.27 5.70
N VAL A 7 -17.29 -6.00 5.29
CA VAL A 7 -16.19 -5.41 4.51
C VAL A 7 -14.95 -5.28 5.41
N ARG A 8 -14.10 -6.30 5.37
CA ARG A 8 -12.80 -6.26 6.04
C ARG A 8 -11.85 -5.37 5.26
N SER A 9 -11.56 -4.18 5.79
CA SER A 9 -10.54 -3.29 5.24
C SER A 9 -9.16 -3.62 5.82
N ALA A 10 -8.14 -3.64 4.96
CA ALA A 10 -6.74 -3.77 5.37
C ALA A 10 -6.02 -2.45 5.12
N ARG A 11 -5.26 -1.97 6.12
CA ARG A 11 -4.49 -0.72 6.04
C ARG A 11 -2.99 -1.03 6.05
N ALA A 12 -2.29 -0.57 5.01
CA ALA A 12 -0.83 -0.55 4.97
C ALA A 12 -0.34 0.87 5.24
N VAL A 13 0.74 1.00 6.02
CA VAL A 13 1.39 2.28 6.33
C VAL A 13 2.87 2.15 6.01
N TRP A 14 3.41 3.13 5.28
CA TRP A 14 4.84 3.23 5.00
C TRP A 14 5.37 4.54 5.57
N ASN A 15 6.47 4.47 6.34
CA ASN A 15 7.12 5.60 7.00
C ASN A 15 8.02 6.45 6.08
N CYS A 16 8.06 6.11 4.78
CA CYS A 16 8.90 6.76 3.76
C CYS A 16 10.40 6.68 4.07
N GLU A 17 10.85 5.55 4.64
CA GLU A 17 12.26 5.22 4.86
C GLU A 17 12.66 3.95 4.09
N ASN A 18 13.95 3.85 3.77
CA ASN A 18 14.57 2.64 3.24
C ASN A 18 15.02 1.71 4.38
N ASN A 19 15.61 0.56 4.01
CA ASN A 19 16.08 -0.45 4.97
C ASN A 19 17.26 0.00 5.85
N GLU A 20 17.89 1.13 5.52
CA GLU A 20 18.96 1.75 6.30
C GLU A 20 18.43 2.85 7.24
N GLY A 21 17.12 3.08 7.29
CA GLY A 21 16.48 4.13 8.09
C GLY A 21 16.61 5.54 7.48
N GLN A 22 17.05 5.65 6.23
CA GLN A 22 17.17 6.94 5.54
C GLN A 22 15.85 7.30 4.86
N LYS A 23 15.49 8.59 4.87
CA LYS A 23 14.33 9.09 4.13
C LYS A 23 14.52 8.85 2.64
N VAL A 24 13.46 8.37 1.99
CA VAL A 24 13.49 8.12 0.55
C VAL A 24 13.61 9.43 -0.24
N ALA A 25 14.23 9.34 -1.42
CA ALA A 25 14.38 10.49 -2.31
C ALA A 25 13.03 10.94 -2.89
N ARG A 26 12.97 12.19 -3.40
CA ARG A 26 11.83 12.64 -4.22
C ARG A 26 11.67 11.74 -5.45
N GLY A 27 10.43 11.43 -5.80
CA GLY A 27 10.15 10.57 -6.95
C GLY A 27 8.80 9.89 -6.88
N ILE A 28 8.53 9.05 -7.88
CA ILE A 28 7.33 8.21 -7.95
C ILE A 28 7.69 6.80 -7.49
N TYR A 29 6.99 6.31 -6.48
CA TYR A 29 7.11 4.96 -5.95
C TYR A 29 5.91 4.14 -6.37
N ILE A 30 6.14 2.88 -6.75
CA ILE A 30 5.09 1.95 -7.18
C ILE A 30 4.91 0.89 -6.09
N TYR A 31 3.67 0.68 -5.65
CA TYR A 31 3.35 -0.41 -4.74
C TYR A 31 2.67 -1.57 -5.46
N PHE A 32 2.87 -2.77 -4.91
CA PHE A 32 2.23 -4.00 -5.34
C PHE A 32 1.67 -4.69 -4.10
N ILE A 33 0.36 -4.90 -4.07
CA ILE A 33 -0.34 -5.64 -3.01
C ILE A 33 -0.88 -6.90 -3.65
N THR A 34 -0.57 -8.05 -3.05
CA THR A 34 -1.16 -9.34 -3.43
C THR A 34 -1.99 -9.86 -2.26
N THR A 35 -3.26 -10.17 -2.48
CA THR A 35 -4.13 -10.78 -1.46
C THR A 35 -3.79 -12.26 -1.29
N SER A 36 -4.23 -12.88 -0.19
CA SER A 36 -4.06 -14.33 0.01
C SER A 36 -4.74 -15.17 -1.09
N GLY A 37 -5.78 -14.64 -1.74
CA GLY A 37 -6.44 -15.24 -2.90
C GLY A 37 -5.71 -15.03 -4.24
N GLY A 38 -4.57 -14.34 -4.24
CA GLY A 38 -3.75 -14.11 -5.43
C GLY A 38 -4.15 -12.89 -6.26
N GLU A 39 -5.15 -12.12 -5.83
CA GLU A 39 -5.52 -10.86 -6.51
C GLU A 39 -4.41 -9.82 -6.35
N LYS A 40 -4.10 -9.10 -7.42
CA LYS A 40 -3.04 -8.08 -7.43
C LYS A 40 -3.65 -6.69 -7.59
N LYS A 41 -3.23 -5.78 -6.72
CA LYS A 41 -3.46 -4.34 -6.86
C LYS A 41 -2.13 -3.61 -6.95
N THR A 42 -2.06 -2.64 -7.85
CA THR A 42 -0.90 -1.77 -8.00
C THR A 42 -1.34 -0.31 -7.99
N GLY A 43 -0.46 0.55 -7.50
CA GLY A 43 -0.67 1.99 -7.56
C GLY A 43 0.64 2.74 -7.42
N LYS A 44 0.54 4.06 -7.53
CA LYS A 44 1.69 4.96 -7.54
C LYS A 44 1.53 6.00 -6.44
N ILE A 45 2.63 6.32 -5.76
CA ILE A 45 2.70 7.36 -4.74
C ILE A 45 3.80 8.32 -5.17
N ALA A 46 3.45 9.59 -5.35
CA ALA A 46 4.42 10.65 -5.63
C ALA A 46 4.90 11.26 -4.32
N PHE A 47 6.21 11.21 -4.08
CA PHE A 47 6.84 11.93 -2.98
C PHE A 47 7.41 13.24 -3.51
N MET A 48 6.72 14.33 -3.19
CA MET A 48 7.01 15.71 -3.61
C MET A 48 7.23 16.59 -2.38
N LYS A 49 8.10 17.60 -2.49
CA LYS A 49 8.35 18.60 -1.45
C LYS A 49 7.72 19.92 -1.86
#